data_AF-A0A7J9H8Z2-F1
#
_entry.id   AF-A0A7J9H8Z2-F1
#
_cell.length_a   1.000
_cell.length_b   1.000
_cell.length_c   1.000
_cell.angle_alpha   90.00
_cell.angle_beta   90.00
_cell.angle_gamma   90.00
#
_symmetry.space_group_name_H-M   'P 1'
#
loop_
_entity.id
_entity.type
_entity.pdbx_description
1 polymer ?
#
loop_
_entity_poly.entity_id
_entity_poly.type
_entity_poly.pdbx_seq_one_letter_code
_entity_poly.pdbx_strand_id
1 'polypeptide(L)'
;ESINVAARDWGLQCLRYEISEYGDISPPRGVRAAMEMQAEAERKRRAQVLESEGERQADINIADGRKSSVILASEAARMDQVNRAQGEAEAILARAQATAKGIALVSQSLKENGGVEAASLRIAEQYVQAFSNIAKEGTTMLLPSSTANPSNMIAQALTMYKSLVKNASTDGSHAKDSPSEEPEGE
;
A
#
# COMPACT_ATOMS: atom_id res chain seq x y z
N GLU A 1 22.90 45.83 52.91
CA GLU A 1 24.08 46.18 53.72
C GLU A 1 24.13 47.58 54.33
N SER A 2 24.03 48.67 53.54
CA SER A 2 24.47 50.02 53.97
C SER A 2 23.81 50.56 55.25
N ILE A 3 22.50 50.35 55.43
CA ILE A 3 21.76 50.84 56.60
C ILE A 3 22.21 50.14 57.90
N ASN A 4 22.51 48.84 57.85
CA ASN A 4 22.89 48.08 59.05
C ASN A 4 24.31 48.40 59.51
N VAL A 5 25.18 48.88 58.60
CA VAL A 5 26.53 49.35 58.95
C VAL A 5 26.44 50.66 59.72
N ALA A 6 25.60 51.61 59.28
CA ALA A 6 25.42 52.88 59.96
C ALA A 6 24.70 52.76 61.32
N ALA A 7 23.79 51.80 61.49
CA ALA A 7 23.05 51.60 62.74
C ALA A 7 23.91 51.01 63.88
N ARG A 8 24.99 50.28 63.55
CA ARG A 8 25.91 49.68 64.53
C ARG A 8 26.64 50.72 65.39
N ASP A 9 26.94 51.88 64.82
CA ASP A 9 27.60 52.98 65.56
C ASP A 9 26.72 53.49 66.71
N TRP A 10 25.40 53.26 66.64
CA TRP A 10 24.44 53.61 67.68
C TRP A 10 23.97 52.40 68.51
N GLY A 11 24.63 51.24 68.35
CA GLY A 11 24.32 50.01 69.09
C GLY A 11 23.01 49.33 68.67
N LEU A 12 22.46 49.69 67.51
CA LEU A 12 21.19 49.16 66.99
C LEU A 12 21.47 48.11 65.90
N GLN A 13 20.71 47.00 65.92
CA GLN A 13 20.78 45.96 64.89
C GLN A 13 19.47 45.92 64.08
N CYS A 14 19.54 46.26 62.79
CA CYS A 14 18.39 46.17 61.89
C CYS A 14 18.17 44.71 61.48
N LEU A 15 17.04 44.11 61.86
CA LEU A 15 16.71 42.71 61.58
C LEU A 15 15.98 42.52 60.24
N ARG A 16 15.11 43.47 59.88
CA ARG A 16 14.34 43.48 58.63
C ARG A 16 14.16 44.92 58.20
N TYR A 17 14.32 45.17 56.91
CA TYR A 17 13.93 46.43 56.31
C TYR A 17 12.74 46.16 55.40
N GLU A 18 11.71 46.98 55.55
CA GLU A 18 10.56 47.03 54.65
C GLU A 18 10.59 48.40 54.00
N ILE A 19 10.41 48.45 52.68
CA ILE A 19 10.29 49.72 51.97
C ILE A 19 8.90 50.24 52.31
N SER A 20 8.82 51.22 53.23
CA SER A 20 7.57 51.96 53.44
C SER A 20 7.33 52.87 52.24
N GLU A 21 6.09 52.85 51.76
CA GLU A 21 5.61 53.57 50.56
C GLU A 21 5.74 55.12 50.65
N TYR A 22 6.24 55.67 51.76
CA TYR A 22 6.13 57.08 52.14
C TYR A 22 7.08 58.06 51.42
N GLY A 23 7.75 57.65 50.35
CA GLY A 23 8.65 58.52 49.60
C GLY A 23 8.62 58.22 48.11
N ASP A 24 7.68 58.83 47.39
CA ASP A 24 7.67 59.05 45.92
C ASP A 24 8.15 57.91 45.01
N ILE A 25 8.00 56.65 45.44
CA ILE A 25 8.30 55.46 44.64
C ILE A 25 7.12 55.10 43.71
N SER A 26 6.00 55.80 43.86
CA SER A 26 4.82 55.65 43.02
C SER A 26 4.95 56.56 41.80
N PRO A 27 5.07 56.03 40.56
CA PRO A 27 5.12 56.86 39.37
C PRO A 27 3.83 57.71 39.26
N PRO A 28 3.94 58.96 38.76
CA PRO A 28 2.80 59.87 38.63
C PRO A 28 1.73 59.24 37.73
N ARG A 29 0.45 59.56 38.00
CA ARG A 29 -0.71 58.84 37.43
C ARG A 29 -0.69 58.72 35.90
N GLY A 30 -0.22 59.75 35.19
CA GLY A 30 -0.11 59.72 33.72
C GLY A 30 0.93 58.71 33.20
N VAL A 31 2.07 58.57 33.89
CA VAL A 31 3.11 57.61 33.54
C VAL A 31 2.65 56.18 33.85
N ARG A 32 1.95 55.98 34.98
CA ARG A 32 1.38 54.67 35.34
C ARG A 32 0.37 54.18 34.30
N ALA A 33 -0.56 55.05 33.89
CA ALA A 33 -1.55 54.71 32.87
C ALA A 33 -0.90 54.36 31.52
N ALA A 34 0.12 55.11 31.10
CA ALA A 34 0.88 54.82 29.88
C ALA A 34 1.65 53.48 29.99
N MET A 35 2.27 53.21 31.14
CA MET A 35 2.95 51.93 31.40
C MET A 35 1.98 50.74 31.41
N GLU A 36 0.80 50.90 32.00
CA GLU A 36 -0.25 49.87 32.02
C GLU A 36 -0.76 49.58 30.60
N MET A 37 -1.03 50.62 29.79
CA MET A 37 -1.43 50.46 28.38
C MET A 37 -0.33 49.79 27.54
N GLN A 38 0.93 50.14 27.76
CA GLN A 38 2.05 49.51 27.05
C GLN A 38 2.22 48.04 27.47
N ALA A 39 2.12 47.74 28.77
CA ALA A 39 2.21 46.38 29.27
C ALA A 39 1.06 45.51 28.77
N GLU A 40 -0.15 46.05 28.67
CA GLU A 40 -1.30 45.36 28.10
C GLU A 40 -1.12 45.12 26.59
N ALA A 41 -0.64 46.12 25.85
CA ALA A 41 -0.36 45.99 24.42
C ALA A 41 0.74 44.94 24.16
N GLU A 42 1.80 44.92 24.96
CA GLU A 42 2.85 43.92 24.86
C GLU A 42 2.33 42.52 25.21
N ARG A 43 1.52 42.39 26.26
CA ARG A 43 0.88 41.10 26.59
C ARG A 43 0.02 40.59 25.45
N LYS A 44 -0.83 41.44 24.87
CA LYS A 44 -1.67 41.09 23.71
C LYS A 44 -0.83 40.68 22.51
N ARG A 45 0.25 41.42 22.21
CA ARG A 45 1.17 41.09 21.12
C ARG A 45 1.86 39.75 21.34
N ARG A 46 2.38 39.51 22.55
CA ARG A 46 3.04 38.23 22.89
C ARG A 46 2.05 37.06 22.82
N ALA A 47 0.82 37.25 23.31
CA ALA A 47 -0.23 36.23 23.22
C ALA A 47 -0.56 35.90 21.76
N GLN A 48 -0.77 36.91 20.91
CA GLN A 48 -1.08 36.72 19.49
C GLN A 48 0.05 36.02 18.71
N VAL A 49 1.31 36.39 18.99
CA VAL A 49 2.47 35.73 18.36
C VAL A 49 2.54 34.26 18.79
N LEU A 50 2.39 33.99 20.09
CA LEU A 50 2.44 32.62 20.61
C LEU A 50 1.29 31.76 20.05
N GLU A 51 0.09 32.31 19.93
CA GLU A 51 -1.06 31.64 19.35
C GLU A 51 -0.81 31.31 17.86
N SER A 52 -0.35 32.28 17.07
CA SER A 52 -0.03 32.06 15.65
C SER A 52 1.11 31.06 15.44
N GLU A 53 2.13 31.07 16.30
CA GLU A 53 3.21 30.09 16.29
C GLU A 53 2.70 28.70 16.66
N GLY A 54 1.80 28.60 17.65
CA GLY A 54 1.14 27.36 18.06
C GLY A 54 0.29 26.77 16.94
N GLU A 55 -0.54 27.58 16.28
CA GLU A 55 -1.35 27.18 15.11
C GLU A 55 -0.46 26.69 13.98
N ARG A 56 0.57 27.47 13.60
CA ARG A 56 1.51 27.08 12.55
C ARG A 56 2.19 25.75 12.86
N GLN A 57 2.64 25.54 14.10
CA GLN A 57 3.30 24.31 14.47
C GLN A 57 2.33 23.12 14.49
N ALA A 58 1.09 23.34 14.92
CA ALA A 58 0.03 22.33 14.88
C ALA A 58 -0.27 21.90 13.43
N ASP A 59 -0.42 22.85 12.52
CA ASP A 59 -0.69 22.59 11.11
C ASP A 59 0.46 21.83 10.43
N ILE A 60 1.71 22.19 10.72
CA ILE A 60 2.89 21.46 10.24
C ILE A 60 2.87 20.03 10.75
N ASN A 61 2.63 19.83 12.06
CA ASN A 61 2.60 18.49 12.65
C ASN A 61 1.48 17.63 12.05
N ILE A 62 0.30 18.22 11.78
CA ILE A 62 -0.82 17.52 11.12
C ILE A 62 -0.46 17.17 9.68
N ALA A 63 0.13 18.11 8.93
CA ALA A 63 0.54 17.88 7.55
C ALA A 63 1.61 16.79 7.44
N ASP A 64 2.62 16.82 8.31
CA ASP A 64 3.68 15.80 8.37
C ASP A 64 3.12 14.44 8.80
N GLY A 65 2.22 14.41 9.78
CA GLY A 65 1.52 13.19 10.19
C GLY A 65 0.73 12.57 9.04
N ARG A 66 -0.02 13.39 8.29
CA ARG A 66 -0.77 12.94 7.09
C ARG A 66 0.17 12.44 6.00
N LYS A 67 1.25 13.18 5.70
CA LYS A 67 2.24 12.78 4.69
C LYS A 67 2.87 11.44 5.04
N SER A 68 3.36 11.30 6.27
CA SER A 68 3.94 10.05 6.77
C SER A 68 2.91 8.92 6.72
N SER A 69 1.67 9.15 7.16
CA SER A 69 0.61 8.14 7.09
C SER A 69 0.34 7.65 5.66
N VAL A 70 0.32 8.56 4.67
CA VAL A 70 0.09 8.19 3.27
C VAL A 70 1.28 7.40 2.70
N ILE A 71 2.51 7.79 3.04
CA ILE A 71 3.72 7.08 2.62
C ILE A 71 3.72 5.66 3.21
N LEU A 72 3.52 5.54 4.52
CA LEU A 72 3.48 4.23 5.18
C LEU A 72 2.37 3.35 4.65
N ALA A 73 1.18 3.90 4.36
CA ALA A 73 0.08 3.15 3.77
C ALA A 73 0.41 2.64 2.36
N SER A 74 1.06 3.48 1.53
CA SER A 74 1.50 3.10 0.19
C SER A 74 2.58 2.03 0.22
N GLU A 75 3.57 2.18 1.11
CA GLU A 75 4.63 1.19 1.31
C GLU A 75 4.07 -0.15 1.81
N ALA A 76 3.15 -0.11 2.78
CA ALA A 76 2.46 -1.29 3.29
C ALA A 76 1.67 -2.00 2.18
N ALA A 77 0.91 -1.25 1.36
CA ALA A 77 0.17 -1.82 0.24
C ALA A 77 1.08 -2.47 -0.80
N ARG A 78 2.20 -1.83 -1.13
CA ARG A 78 3.22 -2.40 -2.04
C ARG A 78 3.80 -3.69 -1.44
N MET A 79 4.16 -3.68 -0.16
CA MET A 79 4.76 -4.84 0.50
C MET A 79 3.77 -6.00 0.61
N ASP A 80 2.50 -5.73 0.92
CA ASP A 80 1.43 -6.72 0.93
C ASP A 80 1.23 -7.34 -0.46
N GLN A 81 1.20 -6.54 -1.53
CA GLN A 81 1.11 -7.05 -2.90
C GLN A 81 2.30 -7.95 -3.27
N VAL A 82 3.52 -7.54 -2.94
CA VAL A 82 4.73 -8.34 -3.19
C VAL A 82 4.68 -9.66 -2.43
N ASN A 83 4.31 -9.62 -1.15
CA ASN A 83 4.22 -10.82 -0.32
C ASN A 83 3.14 -11.79 -0.82
N ARG A 84 1.99 -11.28 -1.27
CA ARG A 84 0.95 -12.12 -1.88
C ARG A 84 1.42 -12.74 -3.18
N ALA A 85 1.99 -11.96 -4.09
CA ALA A 85 2.51 -12.48 -5.35
C ALA A 85 3.60 -13.54 -5.12
N GLN A 86 4.48 -13.32 -4.15
CA GLN A 86 5.51 -14.28 -3.77
C GLN A 86 4.91 -15.56 -3.18
N GLY A 87 3.96 -15.43 -2.25
CA GLY A 87 3.26 -16.57 -1.66
C GLY A 87 2.48 -17.38 -2.69
N GLU A 88 1.85 -16.72 -3.66
CA GLU A 88 1.17 -17.37 -4.79
C GLU A 88 2.16 -18.11 -5.69
N ALA A 89 3.28 -17.48 -6.05
CA ALA A 89 4.32 -18.11 -6.85
C ALA A 89 4.89 -19.35 -6.15
N GLU A 90 5.22 -19.24 -4.86
CA GLU A 90 5.71 -20.36 -4.05
C GLU A 90 4.67 -21.48 -3.93
N ALA A 91 3.39 -21.14 -3.73
CA ALA A 91 2.31 -22.11 -3.68
C ALA A 91 2.14 -22.86 -5.02
N ILE A 92 2.23 -22.15 -6.15
CA ILE A 92 2.17 -22.75 -7.49
C ILE A 92 3.36 -23.68 -7.70
N LEU A 93 4.58 -23.25 -7.35
CA LEU A 93 5.78 -24.08 -7.46
C LEU A 93 5.69 -25.33 -6.59
N ALA A 94 5.24 -25.20 -5.34
CA ALA A 94 5.04 -26.33 -4.44
C ALA A 94 4.01 -27.32 -4.99
N ARG A 95 2.87 -26.83 -5.50
CA ARG A 95 1.85 -27.67 -6.16
C ARG A 95 2.38 -28.35 -7.41
N ALA A 96 3.10 -27.64 -8.26
CA ALA A 96 3.69 -28.18 -9.48
C ALA A 96 4.71 -29.28 -9.16
N GLN A 97 5.59 -29.06 -8.16
CA GLN A 97 6.53 -30.07 -7.69
C GLN A 97 5.84 -31.29 -7.10
N ALA A 98 4.82 -31.10 -6.25
CA ALA A 98 4.04 -32.20 -5.70
C ALA A 98 3.34 -33.01 -6.81
N THR A 99 2.77 -32.32 -7.80
CA THR A 99 2.12 -32.95 -8.95
C THR A 99 3.12 -33.73 -9.81
N ALA A 100 4.28 -33.15 -10.11
CA ALA A 100 5.34 -33.81 -10.85
C ALA A 100 5.86 -35.05 -10.13
N LYS A 101 6.07 -34.98 -8.80
CA LYS A 101 6.43 -36.14 -7.97
C LYS A 101 5.33 -37.21 -8.00
N GLY A 102 4.07 -36.81 -7.89
CA GLY A 102 2.93 -37.72 -7.98
C GLY A 102 2.87 -38.45 -9.32
N ILE A 103 3.01 -37.71 -10.43
CA ILE A 103 3.04 -38.28 -11.79
C ILE A 103 4.24 -39.23 -11.95
N ALA A 104 5.42 -38.86 -11.43
CA ALA A 104 6.60 -39.71 -11.49
C ALA A 104 6.39 -41.04 -10.74
N LEU A 105 5.79 -40.99 -9.54
CA LEU A 105 5.44 -42.18 -8.77
C LEU A 105 4.41 -43.05 -9.51
N VAL A 106 3.35 -42.45 -10.06
CA VAL A 106 2.34 -43.17 -10.85
C VAL A 106 2.97 -43.81 -12.08
N SER A 107 3.83 -43.07 -12.80
CA SER A 107 4.58 -43.59 -13.97
C SER A 107 5.46 -44.77 -13.59
N GLN A 108 6.10 -44.73 -12.42
CA GLN A 108 6.90 -45.84 -11.91
C GLN A 108 6.01 -47.06 -11.60
N SER A 109 4.89 -46.88 -10.91
CA SER A 109 3.93 -47.97 -10.63
C SER A 109 3.31 -48.55 -11.90
N LEU A 110 3.11 -47.75 -12.95
CA LEU A 110 2.59 -48.24 -14.24
C LEU A 110 3.57 -49.16 -14.99
N LYS A 111 4.87 -49.03 -14.73
CA LYS A 111 5.91 -49.91 -15.31
C LYS A 111 5.98 -51.28 -14.63
N GLU A 112 5.38 -51.42 -13.45
CA GLU A 112 5.27 -52.72 -12.76
C GLU A 112 4.19 -53.59 -13.43
N ASN A 113 4.31 -54.91 -13.29
CA ASN A 113 3.49 -55.88 -14.03
C ASN A 113 1.98 -55.67 -13.78
N GLY A 114 1.22 -55.41 -14.85
CA GLY A 114 -0.23 -55.17 -14.82
C GLY A 114 -0.65 -53.71 -14.60
N GLY A 115 0.29 -52.77 -14.48
CA GLY A 115 0.00 -51.35 -14.24
C GLY A 115 -0.79 -50.67 -15.36
N VAL A 116 -0.56 -51.08 -16.62
CA VAL A 116 -1.27 -50.52 -17.80
C VAL A 116 -2.74 -50.95 -17.83
N GLU A 117 -3.04 -52.21 -17.52
CA GLU A 117 -4.41 -52.73 -17.41
C GLU A 117 -5.18 -52.05 -16.25
N ALA A 118 -4.52 -51.85 -15.09
CA ALA A 118 -5.15 -51.16 -13.96
C ALA A 118 -5.41 -49.67 -14.25
N ALA A 119 -4.53 -49.02 -15.01
CA ALA A 119 -4.70 -47.63 -15.41
C ALA A 119 -5.88 -47.45 -16.37
N SER A 120 -6.06 -48.36 -17.35
CA SER A 120 -7.16 -48.28 -18.31
C SER A 120 -8.53 -48.49 -17.66
N LEU A 121 -8.63 -49.43 -16.71
CA LEU A 121 -9.84 -49.63 -15.90
C LEU A 121 -10.20 -48.37 -15.10
N ARG A 122 -9.21 -47.74 -14.48
CA ARG A 122 -9.39 -46.50 -13.70
C ARG A 122 -9.81 -45.30 -14.57
N ILE A 123 -9.29 -45.18 -15.79
CA ILE A 123 -9.73 -44.15 -16.74
C ILE A 123 -11.19 -44.40 -17.14
N ALA A 124 -11.59 -45.65 -17.37
CA ALA A 124 -12.98 -46.00 -17.68
C ALA A 124 -13.92 -45.66 -16.52
N GLU A 125 -13.55 -45.97 -15.27
CA GLU A 125 -14.31 -45.58 -14.07
C GLU A 125 -14.45 -44.06 -13.95
N GLN A 126 -13.37 -43.31 -14.18
CA GLN A 126 -13.41 -41.84 -14.15
C GLN A 126 -14.28 -41.25 -15.26
N TYR A 127 -14.23 -41.82 -16.47
CA TYR A 127 -15.10 -41.41 -17.58
C TYR A 127 -16.57 -41.60 -17.24
N VAL A 128 -16.94 -42.77 -16.69
CA VAL A 128 -18.32 -43.05 -16.27
C VAL A 128 -18.77 -42.13 -15.13
N GLN A 129 -17.89 -41.85 -14.16
CA GLN A 129 -18.19 -40.90 -13.08
C GLN A 129 -18.35 -39.46 -13.59
N ALA A 130 -17.45 -38.98 -14.45
CA ALA A 130 -17.53 -37.65 -15.04
C ALA A 130 -18.81 -37.51 -15.89
N PHE A 131 -19.13 -38.53 -16.69
CA PHE A 131 -20.38 -38.60 -17.44
C PHE A 131 -21.60 -38.61 -16.52
N SER A 132 -21.56 -39.33 -15.39
CA SER A 132 -22.63 -39.34 -14.39
C SER A 132 -22.85 -37.96 -13.77
N ASN A 133 -21.80 -37.20 -13.49
CA ASN A 133 -21.90 -35.85 -12.94
C ASN A 133 -22.49 -34.86 -13.96
N ILE A 134 -22.05 -34.95 -15.22
CA ILE A 134 -22.60 -34.15 -16.32
C ILE A 134 -24.07 -34.49 -16.57
N ALA A 135 -24.44 -35.78 -16.50
CA ALA A 135 -25.83 -36.23 -16.64
C ALA A 135 -26.73 -35.79 -15.48
N LYS A 136 -26.17 -35.51 -14.29
CA LYS A 136 -26.91 -34.96 -13.13
C LYS A 136 -27.13 -33.45 -13.23
N GLU A 137 -26.20 -32.72 -13.83
CA GLU A 137 -26.25 -31.24 -13.93
C GLU A 137 -26.84 -30.73 -15.26
N GLY A 138 -26.77 -31.50 -16.35
CA GLY A 138 -27.23 -31.10 -17.68
C GLY A 138 -28.58 -31.71 -18.10
N THR A 139 -29.68 -30.96 -17.96
CA THR A 139 -31.04 -31.38 -18.36
C THR A 139 -31.36 -31.25 -19.87
N THR A 140 -30.47 -30.75 -20.73
CA THR A 140 -30.77 -30.70 -22.19
C THR A 140 -29.54 -31.03 -23.01
N MET A 141 -29.45 -32.28 -23.48
CA MET A 141 -28.47 -32.71 -24.47
C MET A 141 -29.10 -32.61 -25.86
N LEU A 142 -28.90 -31.48 -26.55
CA LEU A 142 -29.11 -31.41 -27.99
C LEU A 142 -27.92 -32.10 -28.66
N LEU A 143 -28.08 -33.38 -28.99
CA LEU A 143 -27.18 -34.10 -29.88
C LEU A 143 -27.36 -33.54 -31.29
N PRO A 144 -26.36 -32.87 -31.91
CA PRO A 144 -26.37 -32.70 -33.35
C PRO A 144 -26.33 -34.10 -33.96
N SER A 145 -27.24 -34.39 -34.90
CA SER A 145 -27.39 -35.67 -35.60
C SER A 145 -26.21 -36.02 -36.54
N SER A 146 -25.00 -35.56 -36.23
CA SER A 146 -23.75 -35.87 -36.94
C SER A 146 -22.73 -36.54 -36.01
N THR A 147 -23.19 -37.42 -35.12
CA THR A 147 -22.34 -38.26 -34.25
C THR A 147 -21.71 -39.46 -34.98
N ALA A 148 -21.81 -39.55 -36.30
CA ALA A 148 -21.28 -40.71 -37.03
C ALA A 148 -19.76 -40.63 -37.31
N ASN A 149 -19.09 -39.48 -37.18
CA ASN A 149 -17.67 -39.38 -37.54
C ASN A 149 -16.86 -38.42 -36.63
N PRO A 150 -16.11 -38.93 -35.62
CA PRO A 150 -15.18 -38.11 -34.82
C PRO A 150 -14.11 -37.41 -35.68
N SER A 151 -13.82 -37.95 -36.87
CA SER A 151 -12.88 -37.37 -37.85
C SER A 151 -13.29 -35.98 -38.35
N ASN A 152 -14.59 -35.71 -38.52
CA ASN A 152 -15.05 -34.40 -38.99
C ASN A 152 -14.93 -33.32 -37.90
N MET A 153 -15.12 -33.71 -36.63
CA MET A 153 -14.98 -32.81 -35.49
C MET A 153 -13.52 -32.39 -35.31
N ILE A 154 -12.60 -33.35 -35.45
CA ILE A 154 -11.14 -33.12 -35.40
C ILE A 154 -10.70 -32.25 -36.58
N ALA A 155 -11.21 -32.49 -37.79
CA ALA A 155 -10.89 -31.69 -38.97
C ALA A 155 -11.34 -30.22 -38.83
N GLN A 156 -12.52 -29.98 -38.26
CA GLN A 156 -13.01 -28.62 -37.98
C GLN A 156 -12.18 -27.93 -36.90
N ALA A 157 -11.83 -28.64 -35.83
CA ALA A 157 -10.96 -28.10 -34.77
C ALA A 157 -9.55 -27.77 -35.29
N LEU A 158 -8.95 -28.64 -36.12
CA LEU A 158 -7.64 -28.39 -36.74
C LEU A 158 -7.68 -27.21 -37.73
N THR A 159 -8.79 -27.04 -38.45
CA THR A 159 -8.96 -25.89 -39.35
C THR A 159 -9.04 -24.57 -38.57
N MET A 160 -9.78 -24.54 -37.46
CA MET A 160 -9.84 -23.37 -36.58
C MET A 160 -8.49 -23.05 -35.93
N TYR A 161 -7.78 -24.07 -35.46
CA TYR A 161 -6.42 -23.93 -34.94
C TYR A 161 -5.48 -23.36 -36.00
N LYS A 162 -5.52 -23.87 -37.24
CA LYS A 162 -4.71 -23.37 -38.35
C LYS A 162 -5.03 -21.93 -38.72
N SER A 163 -6.30 -21.51 -38.66
CA SER A 163 -6.67 -20.10 -38.88
C SER A 163 -6.19 -19.17 -37.77
N LEU A 164 -6.22 -19.63 -36.51
CA LEU A 164 -5.73 -18.85 -35.36
C LEU A 164 -4.20 -18.72 -35.39
N VAL A 165 -3.50 -19.80 -35.71
CA VAL A 165 -2.03 -19.79 -35.87
C VAL A 165 -1.61 -18.92 -37.05
N LYS A 166 -2.33 -18.97 -38.17
CA LYS A 166 -2.05 -18.11 -39.34
C LYS A 166 -2.29 -16.63 -39.02
N ASN A 167 -3.35 -16.30 -38.30
CA ASN A 167 -3.60 -14.91 -37.87
C ASN A 167 -2.56 -14.44 -36.84
N ALA A 168 -2.17 -15.29 -35.88
CA ALA A 168 -1.12 -14.97 -34.91
C ALA A 168 0.26 -14.73 -35.55
N SER A 169 0.58 -15.39 -36.67
CA SER A 169 1.83 -15.16 -37.40
C SER A 169 1.85 -13.87 -38.23
N THR A 170 0.71 -13.21 -38.47
CA THR A 170 0.63 -12.02 -39.35
C THR A 170 0.75 -10.70 -38.56
N ASP A 171 0.60 -10.74 -37.23
CA ASP A 171 0.60 -9.54 -36.36
C ASP A 171 2.00 -9.16 -35.82
N GLY A 172 3.05 -9.92 -36.20
CA GLY A 172 4.42 -9.74 -35.69
C GLY A 172 5.38 -8.98 -36.62
N SER A 173 4.99 -8.60 -37.84
CA SER A 173 5.91 -8.02 -38.85
C SER A 173 5.62 -6.56 -39.27
N HIS A 174 4.71 -5.85 -38.60
CA HIS A 174 4.45 -4.43 -38.86
C HIS A 174 4.69 -3.56 -37.61
N ALA A 175 5.89 -3.60 -37.06
CA ALA A 175 6.32 -2.64 -36.03
C ALA A 175 7.83 -2.38 -36.13
N LYS A 176 8.26 -1.76 -37.23
CA LYS A 176 9.47 -0.91 -37.33
C LYS A 176 9.62 -0.44 -38.78
N ASP A 177 9.07 0.72 -39.09
CA ASP A 177 9.79 1.67 -39.90
C ASP A 177 9.32 3.08 -39.56
N SER A 178 10.25 3.90 -39.09
CA SER A 178 10.05 5.33 -38.83
C SER A 178 11.13 6.04 -39.65
N PRO A 179 10.78 6.81 -40.69
CA PRO A 179 11.73 7.72 -41.29
C PRO A 179 11.66 9.06 -40.55
N SER A 180 12.74 9.38 -39.86
CA SER A 180 13.14 10.72 -39.47
C SER A 180 13.45 11.55 -40.73
N GLU A 181 12.73 12.65 -40.96
CA GLU A 181 13.16 13.70 -41.90
C GLU A 181 12.52 15.05 -41.52
N GLU A 182 13.37 15.98 -41.12
CA GLU A 182 13.21 17.44 -41.19
C GLU A 182 14.54 17.96 -41.80
N PRO A 183 14.65 19.19 -42.37
CA PRO A 183 13.63 20.06 -42.95
C PRO A 183 14.09 20.75 -44.28
N GLU A 184 13.15 21.03 -45.20
CA GLU A 184 13.23 22.11 -46.20
C GLU A 184 11.85 22.79 -46.18
N GLY A 185 11.64 24.10 -46.07
CA GLY A 185 12.37 25.23 -46.62
C GLY A 185 11.40 25.97 -47.55
N GLU A 186 10.52 26.81 -46.99
CA GLU A 186 9.87 27.99 -47.60
C GLU A 186 8.98 28.73 -46.59
#